data_AF-A0A7V9K674-F1
#
_entry.id   AF-A0A7V9K674-F1
#
_cell.length_a   1.000
_cell.length_b   1.000
_cell.length_c   1.000
_cell.angle_alpha   90.00
_cell.angle_beta   90.00
_cell.angle_gamma   90.00
#
_symmetry.space_group_name_H-M   'P 1'
#
loop_
_entity.id
_entity.type
_entity.pdbx_description
1 polymer ?
#
loop_
_entity_poly.entity_id
_entity_poly.type
_entity_poly.pdbx_seq_one_letter_code
_entity_poly.pdbx_strand_id
1 'polypeptide(L)'
;MTSVPESGLETADPFNLPDWIGTGDSTWTTSDSVGDARVDGVLVGTEKLELSVLAADVAYPAALVSERLRHDVHQAWVHGEVLLLSQGEGFVLAVPGTSLDVDTLYEVIRRFARAVGAAPACFTVALQL
;
A
#
# COMPACT_ATOMS: atom_id res chain seq x y z
N MET A 1 14.86 0.74 12.38
CA MET A 1 14.72 1.75 11.32
C MET A 1 15.61 1.39 10.14
N THR A 2 15.12 0.51 9.27
CA THR A 2 15.76 0.25 7.99
C THR A 2 15.08 1.19 6.99
N SER A 3 15.71 2.31 6.62
CA SER A 3 15.18 3.15 5.56
C SER A 3 15.37 2.42 4.24
N VAL A 4 14.29 1.97 3.61
CA VAL A 4 14.34 1.47 2.23
C VAL A 4 14.31 2.70 1.32
N PRO A 5 15.41 3.06 0.63
CA PRO A 5 15.37 4.18 -0.31
C PRO A 5 14.38 3.89 -1.45
N GLU A 6 13.89 4.93 -2.13
CA GLU A 6 13.07 4.86 -3.35
C GLU A 6 13.62 3.92 -4.46
N SER A 7 14.87 3.45 -4.34
CA SER A 7 15.48 2.49 -5.24
C SER A 7 14.58 1.27 -5.48
N GLY A 8 14.01 1.19 -6.67
CA GLY A 8 13.13 0.10 -7.12
C GLY A 8 11.64 0.34 -6.94
N LEU A 9 11.19 1.53 -6.50
CA LEU A 9 9.79 1.93 -6.56
C LEU A 9 9.48 2.57 -7.92
N GLU A 10 8.52 2.00 -8.63
CA GLU A 10 8.04 2.53 -9.90
C GLU A 10 6.53 2.69 -9.88
N THR A 11 5.99 3.64 -10.65
CA THR A 11 4.52 3.76 -10.80
C THR A 11 4.00 2.51 -11.48
N ALA A 12 3.09 1.80 -10.81
CA ALA A 12 2.48 0.61 -11.37
C ALA A 12 1.27 0.97 -12.23
N ASP A 13 1.08 0.23 -13.31
CA ASP A 13 -0.17 0.21 -14.06
C ASP A 13 -1.16 -0.73 -13.33
N PRO A 14 -2.33 -0.24 -12.87
CA PRO A 14 -3.35 -1.08 -12.24
C PRO A 14 -3.84 -2.24 -13.12
N PHE A 15 -3.72 -2.15 -14.44
CA PHE A 15 -4.07 -3.25 -15.36
C PHE A 15 -3.08 -4.42 -15.31
N ASN A 16 -1.91 -4.23 -14.68
CA ASN A 16 -0.95 -5.31 -14.43
C ASN A 16 -1.18 -6.02 -13.09
N LEU A 17 -2.21 -5.65 -12.33
CA LEU A 17 -2.60 -6.40 -11.14
C LEU A 17 -3.09 -7.81 -11.53
N PRO A 18 -2.85 -8.82 -10.68
CA PRO A 18 -3.42 -10.14 -10.86
C PRO A 18 -4.95 -10.09 -11.03
N ASP A 19 -5.46 -10.86 -11.99
CA ASP A 19 -6.87 -10.87 -12.41
C ASP A 19 -7.84 -11.38 -11.32
N TRP A 20 -7.33 -12.13 -10.34
CA TRP A 20 -8.12 -12.60 -9.21
C TRP A 20 -8.47 -11.48 -8.22
N ILE A 21 -7.76 -10.36 -8.22
CA ILE A 21 -7.97 -9.29 -7.25
C ILE A 21 -9.34 -8.64 -7.46
N GLY A 22 -10.12 -8.59 -6.39
CA GLY A 22 -11.47 -8.02 -6.41
C GLY A 22 -12.57 -8.94 -6.94
N THR A 23 -12.23 -10.18 -7.33
CA THR A 23 -13.20 -11.17 -7.81
C THR A 23 -13.85 -11.99 -6.68
N GLY A 24 -13.25 -11.98 -5.49
CA GLY A 24 -13.72 -12.70 -4.31
C GLY A 24 -13.11 -12.17 -3.02
N ASP A 25 -13.32 -12.90 -1.94
CA ASP A 25 -12.83 -12.50 -0.62
C ASP A 25 -11.29 -12.59 -0.56
N SER A 26 -10.67 -11.56 0.01
CA SER A 26 -9.23 -11.45 0.16
C SER A 26 -8.88 -10.99 1.57
N THR A 27 -7.80 -11.52 2.13
CA THR A 27 -7.28 -11.11 3.44
C THR A 27 -5.91 -10.49 3.25
N TRP A 28 -5.76 -9.22 3.62
CA TRP A 28 -4.47 -8.57 3.74
C TRP A 28 -3.95 -8.73 5.16
N THR A 29 -2.77 -9.32 5.32
CA THR A 29 -2.15 -9.58 6.62
C THR A 29 -0.83 -8.84 6.74
N THR A 30 -0.60 -8.11 7.83
CA THR A 30 0.70 -7.49 8.09
C THR A 30 1.75 -8.56 8.39
N SER A 31 2.96 -8.37 7.90
CA SER A 31 4.12 -9.23 8.20
C SER A 31 4.91 -8.72 9.43
N ASP A 32 4.72 -7.44 9.77
CA ASP A 32 5.44 -6.75 10.84
C ASP A 32 4.49 -5.93 11.72
N SER A 33 5.03 -5.41 12.83
CA SER A 33 4.35 -4.49 13.74
C SER A 33 4.05 -3.14 13.08
N VAL A 34 2.89 -2.59 13.38
CA VAL A 34 2.43 -1.28 12.91
C VAL A 34 3.14 -0.15 13.68
N GLY A 35 3.39 0.99 13.03
CA GLY A 35 3.97 2.19 13.65
C GLY A 35 5.13 2.81 12.88
N ASP A 36 5.75 2.06 11.98
CA ASP A 36 6.79 2.55 11.09
C ASP A 36 6.19 3.18 9.82
N ALA A 37 7.03 3.83 9.03
CA ALA A 37 6.66 4.43 7.75
C ALA A 37 6.40 3.39 6.65
N ARG A 38 6.72 2.13 6.88
CA ARG A 38 6.44 1.03 5.97
C ARG A 38 5.91 -0.15 6.79
N VAL A 39 4.87 -0.77 6.28
CA VAL A 39 4.35 -2.03 6.81
C VAL A 39 4.30 -3.01 5.65
N ASP A 40 5.15 -4.03 5.71
CA ASP A 40 5.10 -5.12 4.75
C ASP A 40 3.87 -5.97 5.04
N GLY A 41 3.26 -6.49 3.97
CA GLY A 41 2.05 -7.27 4.07
C GLY A 41 1.85 -8.20 2.89
N VAL A 42 0.89 -9.08 3.06
CA VAL A 42 0.54 -10.10 2.09
C VAL A 42 -0.97 -10.09 1.89
N LEU A 43 -1.40 -9.94 0.64
CA LEU A 43 -2.78 -10.16 0.25
C LEU A 43 -2.96 -11.62 -0.17
N VAL A 44 -3.88 -12.33 0.47
CA VAL A 44 -4.22 -13.72 0.16
C VAL A 44 -5.68 -13.79 -0.29
N GLY A 45 -5.90 -14.26 -1.51
CA GLY A 45 -7.23 -14.65 -2.04
C GLY A 45 -7.12 -16.03 -2.68
N THR A 46 -7.40 -16.11 -3.98
CA THR A 46 -7.11 -17.31 -4.79
C THR A 46 -5.61 -17.61 -4.82
N GLU A 47 -4.80 -16.56 -4.91
CA GLU A 47 -3.34 -16.62 -4.87
C GLU A 47 -2.79 -15.66 -3.82
N LYS A 48 -1.47 -15.68 -3.64
CA LYS A 48 -0.74 -14.81 -2.73
C LYS A 48 -0.10 -13.66 -3.51
N LEU A 49 -0.21 -12.44 -2.99
CA LEU A 49 0.48 -11.26 -3.50
C LEU A 49 1.21 -10.53 -2.37
N GLU A 50 2.46 -10.16 -2.59
CA GLU A 50 3.17 -9.22 -1.72
C GLU A 50 2.63 -7.81 -1.94
N LEU A 51 2.05 -7.23 -0.88
CA LEU A 51 1.39 -5.93 -0.93
C LEU A 51 1.75 -5.17 0.33
N SER A 52 2.66 -4.20 0.20
CA SER A 52 3.12 -3.38 1.33
C SER A 52 2.40 -2.03 1.36
N VAL A 53 2.43 -1.35 2.50
CA VAL A 53 1.94 0.03 2.63
C VAL A 53 3.09 0.94 3.01
N LEU A 54 3.16 2.13 2.39
CA LEU A 54 4.25 3.10 2.56
C LEU A 54 3.70 4.50 2.87
N ALA A 55 4.17 5.10 3.95
CA ALA A 55 3.94 6.49 4.31
C ALA A 55 5.02 7.39 3.67
N ALA A 56 4.61 8.28 2.76
CA ALA A 56 5.49 8.96 1.81
C ALA A 56 6.23 10.21 2.36
N ASP A 57 5.86 10.72 3.53
CA ASP A 57 6.32 12.03 4.01
C ASP A 57 7.56 11.96 4.93
N VAL A 58 8.20 10.79 5.05
CA VAL A 58 9.47 10.68 5.79
C VAL A 58 10.59 11.39 5.05
N ALA A 59 11.16 12.42 5.69
CA ALA A 59 12.20 13.28 5.13
C ALA A 59 13.55 13.24 5.88
N TYR A 60 13.64 12.49 6.98
CA TYR A 60 14.84 12.42 7.83
C TYR A 60 15.31 10.96 8.02
N PRO A 61 16.62 10.67 7.96
CA PRO A 61 17.74 11.57 7.66
C PRO A 61 17.85 11.97 6.18
N ALA A 62 17.09 11.30 5.31
CA ALA A 62 16.90 11.63 3.92
C ALA A 62 15.43 11.36 3.53
N ALA A 63 14.98 11.96 2.43
CA ALA A 63 13.66 11.68 1.89
C ALA A 63 13.53 10.22 1.46
N LEU A 64 12.46 9.57 1.91
CA LEU A 64 12.14 8.19 1.58
C LEU A 64 11.74 8.04 0.12
N VAL A 65 11.00 9.03 -0.39
CA VAL A 65 10.55 9.14 -1.78
C VAL A 65 10.80 10.53 -2.36
N SER A 66 10.94 10.58 -3.67
CA SER A 66 11.09 11.80 -4.46
C SER A 66 9.93 12.77 -4.25
N GLU A 67 10.18 14.04 -4.49
CA GLU A 67 9.16 15.08 -4.43
C GLU A 67 7.99 14.81 -5.37
N ARG A 68 8.28 14.32 -6.58
CA ARG A 68 7.26 13.92 -7.55
C ARG A 68 6.38 12.81 -7.00
N LEU A 69 6.98 11.73 -6.49
CA LEU A 69 6.21 10.61 -5.97
C LEU A 69 5.37 11.04 -4.77
N ARG A 70 5.92 11.88 -3.88
CA ARG A 70 5.17 12.49 -2.77
C ARG A 70 3.99 13.32 -3.27
N HIS A 71 4.17 14.14 -4.30
CA HIS A 71 3.09 14.90 -4.92
C HIS A 71 1.97 13.97 -5.43
N ASP A 72 2.33 12.93 -6.18
CA ASP A 72 1.37 11.99 -6.77
C ASP A 72 0.59 11.22 -5.68
N VAL A 73 1.27 10.84 -4.58
CA VAL A 73 0.64 10.23 -3.40
C VAL A 73 -0.41 11.15 -2.78
N HIS A 74 -0.09 12.42 -2.61
CA HIS A 74 -1.04 13.41 -2.06
C HIS A 74 -2.21 13.65 -3.01
N GLN A 75 -1.98 13.70 -4.32
CA GLN A 75 -3.07 13.83 -5.31
C GLN A 75 -4.03 12.64 -5.25
N ALA A 76 -3.51 11.41 -5.33
CA ALA A 76 -4.34 10.20 -5.23
C ALA A 76 -5.16 10.20 -3.94
N TRP A 77 -4.53 10.54 -2.81
CA TRP A 77 -5.21 10.56 -1.53
C TRP A 77 -6.34 11.59 -1.45
N VAL A 78 -6.15 12.80 -1.99
CA VAL A 78 -7.20 13.83 -2.06
C VAL A 78 -8.39 13.35 -2.89
N HIS A 79 -8.16 12.56 -3.93
CA HIS A 79 -9.21 11.99 -4.78
C HIS A 79 -9.88 10.74 -4.22
N GLY A 80 -9.55 10.31 -3.00
CA GLY A 80 -10.13 9.11 -2.39
C GLY A 80 -9.52 7.81 -2.91
N GLU A 81 -8.36 7.91 -3.57
CA GLU A 81 -7.60 6.80 -4.15
C GLU A 81 -6.35 6.52 -3.30
N VAL A 82 -5.59 5.51 -3.71
CA VAL A 82 -4.26 5.15 -3.18
C VAL A 82 -3.30 5.01 -4.35
N LEU A 83 -2.07 5.49 -4.20
CA LEU A 83 -1.09 5.35 -5.27
C LEU A 83 -0.50 3.94 -5.26
N LEU A 84 -0.65 3.21 -6.37
CA LEU A 84 -0.08 1.89 -6.56
C LEU A 84 1.32 1.99 -7.19
N LEU A 85 2.28 1.36 -6.54
CA LEU A 85 3.66 1.26 -7.01
C LEU A 85 4.05 -0.21 -7.14
N SER A 86 5.01 -0.51 -8.02
CA SER A 86 5.66 -1.81 -8.11
C SER A 86 7.01 -1.78 -7.39
N GLN A 87 7.39 -2.90 -6.80
CA GLN A 87 8.70 -3.11 -6.21
C GLN A 87 9.09 -4.59 -6.33
N GLY A 88 10.05 -4.89 -7.21
CA GLY A 88 10.36 -6.28 -7.53
C GLY A 88 9.15 -7.00 -8.12
N GLU A 89 8.74 -8.11 -7.51
CA GLU A 89 7.53 -8.87 -7.90
C GLU A 89 6.27 -8.45 -7.12
N GLY A 90 6.41 -7.56 -6.13
CA GLY A 90 5.33 -7.10 -5.26
C GLY A 90 4.82 -5.71 -5.62
N PHE A 91 3.77 -5.31 -4.91
CA PHE A 91 3.20 -3.96 -5.00
C PHE A 91 3.29 -3.22 -3.67
N VAL A 92 3.26 -1.89 -3.76
CA VAL A 92 3.25 -0.99 -2.62
C VAL A 92 2.12 0.01 -2.78
N LEU A 93 1.28 0.16 -1.75
CA LEU A 93 0.28 1.20 -1.65
C LEU A 93 0.88 2.39 -0.89
N ALA A 94 1.11 3.49 -1.59
CA ALA A 94 1.70 4.69 -1.01
C ALA A 94 0.61 5.69 -0.57
N VAL A 95 0.78 6.23 0.64
CA VAL A 95 -0.15 7.17 1.29
C VAL A 95 0.58 8.33 1.95
N PRO A 96 -0.10 9.48 2.14
CA PRO A 96 0.46 10.58 2.92
C PRO A 96 0.72 10.19 4.37
N GLY A 97 1.69 10.85 5.00
CA GLY A 97 2.06 10.64 6.40
C GLY A 97 3.50 10.17 6.59
N THR A 98 3.94 10.15 7.84
CA THR A 98 5.29 9.74 8.24
C THR A 98 5.35 8.39 8.96
N SER A 99 4.18 7.83 9.28
CA SER A 99 4.01 6.59 10.03
C SER A 99 2.64 6.00 9.71
N LEU A 100 2.51 4.69 9.84
CA LEU A 100 1.26 3.98 9.61
C LEU A 100 0.66 3.53 10.94
N ASP A 101 -0.62 3.84 11.14
CA ASP A 101 -1.45 3.31 12.23
C ASP A 101 -2.56 2.40 11.68
N VAL A 102 -3.31 1.78 12.58
CA VAL A 102 -4.38 0.82 12.25
C VAL A 102 -5.46 1.46 11.36
N ASP A 103 -5.86 2.68 11.68
CA ASP A 103 -6.93 3.39 10.96
C ASP A 103 -6.48 3.75 9.54
N THR A 104 -5.22 4.17 9.39
CA THR A 104 -4.61 4.45 8.09
C THR A 104 -4.55 3.18 7.26
N LEU A 105 -4.05 2.07 7.80
CA LEU A 105 -3.98 0.78 7.09
C LEU A 105 -5.36 0.31 6.65
N TYR A 106 -6.36 0.42 7.51
CA TYR A 106 -7.74 0.07 7.16
C TYR A 106 -8.27 0.94 6.00
N GLU A 107 -8.07 2.25 6.05
CA GLU A 107 -8.51 3.16 4.98
C GLU A 107 -7.75 2.92 3.67
N VAL A 108 -6.45 2.60 3.73
CA VAL A 108 -5.65 2.21 2.56
C VAL A 108 -6.28 1.01 1.85
N ILE A 109 -6.54 -0.08 2.58
CA ILE A 109 -7.10 -1.31 2.00
C ILE A 109 -8.53 -1.07 1.50
N ARG A 110 -9.32 -0.26 2.20
CA ARG A 110 -10.67 0.13 1.75
C ARG A 110 -10.66 0.89 0.43
N ARG A 111 -9.71 1.80 0.24
CA ARG A 111 -9.54 2.55 -1.01
C ARG A 111 -9.00 1.67 -2.12
N PHE A 112 -8.05 0.79 -1.81
CA PHE A 112 -7.55 -0.19 -2.76
C PHE A 112 -8.67 -1.10 -3.27
N ALA A 113 -9.52 -1.64 -2.39
CA ALA A 113 -10.68 -2.44 -2.77
C ALA A 113 -11.58 -1.72 -3.78
N ARG A 114 -11.84 -0.42 -3.56
CA ARG A 114 -12.62 0.39 -4.50
C ARG A 114 -11.91 0.60 -5.84
N ALA A 115 -10.60 0.83 -5.82
CA ALA A 115 -9.79 1.04 -7.02
C ALA A 115 -9.80 -0.20 -7.94
N VAL A 116 -9.84 -1.40 -7.36
CA VAL A 116 -9.95 -2.67 -8.11
C VAL A 116 -11.40 -3.08 -8.40
N GLY A 117 -12.37 -2.19 -8.16
CA GLY A 117 -13.79 -2.44 -8.46
C GLY A 117 -14.51 -3.38 -7.50
N ALA A 118 -13.91 -3.69 -6.35
CA ALA A 118 -14.47 -4.59 -5.35
C ALA A 118 -15.19 -3.84 -4.22
N ALA A 119 -16.14 -4.53 -3.57
CA ALA A 119 -16.72 -4.03 -2.35
C ALA A 119 -15.69 -4.15 -1.21
N PRO A 120 -15.48 -3.11 -0.37
CA PRO A 120 -14.59 -3.22 0.79
C PRO A 120 -14.92 -4.36 1.76
N ALA A 121 -16.18 -4.82 1.78
CA ALA A 121 -16.61 -5.96 2.59
C ALA A 121 -15.98 -7.29 2.16
N CYS A 122 -15.44 -7.39 0.94
CA CYS A 122 -14.69 -8.56 0.46
C CYS A 122 -13.22 -8.54 0.91
N PHE A 123 -12.78 -7.48 1.59
CA PHE A 123 -11.40 -7.36 2.09
C PHE A 123 -11.39 -7.46 3.61
N THR A 124 -10.59 -8.39 4.13
CA THR A 124 -10.28 -8.50 5.56
C THR A 124 -8.89 -7.96 5.82
N VAL A 125 -8.73 -7.20 6.90
CA VAL A 125 -7.43 -6.71 7.39
C VAL A 125 -7.07 -7.50 8.64
N ALA A 126 -5.97 -8.25 8.60
CA ALA A 126 -5.43 -9.01 9.72
C ALA A 126 -4.11 -8.39 10.17
N LEU A 127 -4.07 -7.92 11.41
CA LEU A 127 -2.88 -7.27 11.97
C LEU A 127 -2.13 -8.26 12.85
N GLN A 128 -0.84 -8.42 12.61
CA GLN A 128 0.08 -9.07 13.53
C GLN A 128 0.55 -8.06 14.58
N LEU A 129 0.45 -8.46 15.85
CA LEU A 129 0.79 -7.67 17.04
C LEU A 129 2.12 -8.13 17.64
#